data_AF-A0AAD1HV83-F1
#
_entry.id   AF-A0AAD1HV83-F1
#
_cell.length_a   1.000
_cell.length_b   1.000
_cell.length_c   1.000
_cell.angle_alpha   90.00
_cell.angle_beta   90.00
_cell.angle_gamma   90.00
#
_symmetry.space_group_name_H-M   'P 1'
#
loop_
_entity.id
_entity.type
_entity.pdbx_description
1 polymer ?
#
loop_
_entity_poly.entity_id
_entity_poly.type
_entity_poly.pdbx_seq_one_letter_code
_entity_poly.pdbx_strand_id
1 'polypeptide(L)'
;MAGIAATLIAGASGIAHSAPPPPSPDQASAEWTITDGYFVKQIGCTPETPGDPQSITWDPPGFIPGFGGQGMINDANPALGGHFSARWDPAPGFWDVQYEFC
;
A
#
# COMPACT_ATOMS: atom_id res chain seq x y z
N MET A 1 4.35 -40.41 -24.49
CA MET A 1 4.73 -39.86 -23.17
C MET A 1 3.61 -38.91 -22.75
N ALA A 2 3.08 -39.08 -21.54
CA ALA A 2 2.20 -38.14 -20.84
C ALA A 2 2.82 -36.72 -20.87
N GLY A 3 2.10 -35.60 -20.93
CA GLY A 3 0.74 -35.27 -20.54
C GLY A 3 0.79 -34.38 -19.31
N ILE A 4 0.62 -33.06 -19.43
CA ILE A 4 0.03 -32.20 -18.39
C ILE A 4 -0.56 -30.93 -19.03
N ALA A 5 -1.87 -30.78 -18.90
CA ALA A 5 -2.57 -29.50 -18.96
C ALA A 5 -2.62 -28.90 -17.55
N ALA A 6 -2.53 -27.58 -17.42
CA ALA A 6 -3.00 -26.85 -16.23
C ALA A 6 -3.07 -25.34 -16.56
N THR A 7 -4.26 -24.87 -16.94
CA THR A 7 -5.15 -23.95 -16.19
C THR A 7 -4.71 -22.48 -16.17
N LEU A 8 -5.48 -21.66 -16.89
CA LEU A 8 -5.60 -20.22 -16.68
C LEU A 8 -6.10 -19.99 -15.24
N ILE A 9 -5.38 -19.16 -14.49
CA ILE A 9 -5.92 -18.54 -13.28
C ILE A 9 -5.99 -17.05 -13.57
N ALA A 10 -7.18 -16.59 -13.94
CA ALA A 10 -7.57 -15.19 -13.80
C ALA A 10 -8.34 -15.06 -12.48
N GLY A 11 -8.07 -14.00 -11.73
CA GLY A 11 -9.03 -13.46 -10.75
C GLY A 11 -8.60 -13.54 -9.29
N ALA A 12 -7.75 -12.61 -8.88
CA ALA A 12 -8.00 -11.62 -7.83
C ALA A 12 -6.67 -10.90 -7.60
N SER A 13 -6.54 -9.67 -8.08
CA SER A 13 -5.41 -8.79 -7.73
C SER A 13 -5.59 -8.22 -6.31
N GLY A 14 -6.08 -9.02 -5.37
CA GLY A 14 -5.96 -8.66 -3.96
C GLY A 14 -4.51 -8.88 -3.58
N ILE A 15 -3.77 -7.82 -3.30
CA ILE A 15 -2.50 -7.93 -2.60
C ILE A 15 -2.81 -8.60 -1.26
N ALA A 16 -2.52 -9.91 -1.14
CA ALA A 16 -2.51 -10.56 0.15
C ALA A 16 -1.54 -9.76 1.02
N HIS A 17 -2.06 -9.10 2.06
CA HIS A 17 -1.25 -8.24 2.91
C HIS A 17 -0.12 -9.09 3.50
N SER A 18 1.09 -8.85 3.01
CA SER A 18 2.24 -9.67 3.33
C SER A 18 2.70 -9.40 4.76
N ALA A 19 3.48 -10.31 5.35
CA ALA A 19 4.11 -10.04 6.63
C ALA A 19 4.96 -8.76 6.54
N PRO A 20 5.06 -7.97 7.62
CA PRO A 20 5.85 -6.73 7.62
C PRO A 20 7.30 -7.00 7.20
N PRO A 21 7.83 -6.27 6.20
CA PRO A 21 9.26 -6.26 5.97
C PRO A 21 9.97 -5.63 7.18
N PRO A 22 11.25 -5.94 7.42
CA PRO A 22 12.06 -5.14 8.34
C PRO A 22 11.97 -3.66 7.97
N PRO A 23 11.76 -2.74 8.94
CA PRO A 23 11.74 -1.31 8.63
C PRO A 23 13.05 -0.87 7.98
N SER A 24 12.93 -0.30 6.79
CA SER A 24 14.07 0.16 6.00
C SER A 24 13.69 1.42 5.20
N PRO A 25 14.67 2.28 4.87
CA PRO A 25 14.45 3.51 4.09
C PRO A 25 14.21 3.25 2.59
N ASP A 26 13.58 2.13 2.22
CA ASP A 26 13.28 1.77 0.83
C ASP A 26 11.78 1.79 0.52
N GLN A 27 11.47 1.74 -0.78
CA GLN A 27 10.10 1.88 -1.28
C GLN A 27 9.20 0.73 -0.85
N ALA A 28 9.72 -0.50 -0.77
CA ALA A 28 8.92 -1.66 -0.39
C ALA A 28 8.47 -1.58 1.07
N SER A 29 9.37 -1.15 1.96
CA SER A 29 9.02 -0.88 3.37
C SER A 29 8.03 0.27 3.51
N ALA A 30 8.18 1.33 2.72
CA ALA A 30 7.25 2.46 2.71
C ALA A 30 5.85 2.04 2.26
N GLU A 31 5.73 1.40 1.09
CA GLU A 31 4.46 0.98 0.50
C GLU A 31 3.74 -0.05 1.36
N TRP A 32 4.49 -0.95 2.01
CA TRP A 32 3.90 -1.85 3.00
C TRP A 32 3.29 -1.08 4.17
N THR A 33 4.02 -0.10 4.74
CA THR A 33 3.54 0.70 5.88
C THR A 33 2.33 1.57 5.51
N ILE A 34 2.32 2.13 4.30
CA ILE A 34 1.19 2.89 3.74
C ILE A 34 -0.03 1.98 3.55
N THR A 35 0.17 0.76 3.05
CA THR A 35 -0.92 -0.19 2.84
C THR A 35 -1.50 -0.69 4.17
N ASP A 36 -0.63 -1.00 5.14
CA ASP A 36 -1.04 -1.44 6.48
C ASP A 36 -1.85 -0.36 7.21
N GLY A 37 -1.33 0.87 7.24
CA GLY A 37 -2.04 1.99 7.86
C GLY A 37 -3.33 2.39 7.12
N TYR A 38 -3.41 2.17 5.80
CA TYR A 38 -4.66 2.34 5.04
C TYR A 38 -5.76 1.41 5.54
N PHE A 39 -5.48 0.12 5.73
CA PHE A 39 -6.47 -0.80 6.28
C PHE A 39 -6.95 -0.36 7.67
N VAL A 40 -6.04 0.14 8.51
CA VAL A 40 -6.39 0.69 9.83
C VAL A 40 -7.28 1.94 9.69
N LYS A 41 -6.99 2.83 8.73
CA LYS A 41 -7.82 4.01 8.46
C LYS A 41 -9.23 3.64 7.99
N GLN A 42 -9.33 2.69 7.05
CA GLN A 42 -10.62 2.27 6.51
C GLN A 42 -11.55 1.67 7.55
N ILE A 43 -11.01 0.95 8.54
CA ILE A 43 -11.81 0.45 9.67
C ILE A 43 -12.47 1.61 10.45
N GLY A 44 -11.77 2.74 10.60
CA GLY A 44 -12.29 3.90 11.31
C GLY A 44 -13.31 4.71 10.52
N CYS A 45 -13.21 4.70 9.20
CA CYS A 45 -13.90 5.68 8.36
C CYS A 45 -14.97 5.09 7.45
N THR A 46 -14.73 3.88 6.94
CA THR A 46 -15.67 3.11 6.11
C THR A 46 -15.89 1.72 6.70
N PRO A 47 -16.44 1.61 7.93
CA PRO A 47 -16.55 0.32 8.64
C PRO A 47 -17.41 -0.71 7.91
N GLU A 48 -18.35 -0.26 7.06
CA GLU A 48 -19.21 -1.15 6.26
C GLU A 48 -18.61 -1.50 4.89
N THR A 49 -17.54 -0.80 4.48
CA THR A 49 -16.88 -0.99 3.18
C THR A 49 -15.39 -1.22 3.40
N PRO A 50 -14.95 -2.49 3.50
CA PRO A 50 -13.54 -2.83 3.59
C PRO A 50 -12.76 -2.26 2.40
N GLY A 51 -11.57 -1.72 2.65
CA GLY A 51 -10.64 -1.35 1.59
C GLY A 51 -10.06 -2.58 0.89
N ASP A 52 -9.79 -2.45 -0.40
CA ASP A 52 -9.06 -3.39 -1.25
C ASP A 52 -8.04 -2.61 -2.09
N PRO A 53 -6.93 -2.16 -1.47
CA PRO A 53 -5.91 -1.38 -2.16
C PRO A 53 -5.27 -2.24 -3.25
N GLN A 54 -5.15 -1.71 -4.47
CA GLN A 54 -4.61 -2.43 -5.62
C GLN A 54 -3.21 -1.93 -6.00
N SER A 55 -2.96 -0.64 -5.84
CA SER A 55 -1.66 -0.03 -6.15
C SER A 55 -1.43 1.28 -5.42
N ILE A 56 -0.16 1.68 -5.32
CA ILE A 56 0.26 3.02 -4.92
C ILE A 56 0.85 3.72 -6.15
N THR A 57 0.46 4.96 -6.37
CA THR A 57 1.09 5.84 -7.36
C THR A 57 1.78 6.97 -6.63
N TRP A 58 3.08 7.16 -6.87
CA TRP A 58 3.84 8.26 -6.29
C TRP A 58 3.72 9.50 -7.18
N ASP A 59 3.41 10.64 -6.56
CA ASP A 59 3.38 11.92 -7.26
C ASP A 59 4.81 12.33 -7.65
N PRO A 60 5.02 13.05 -8.77
CA PRO A 60 6.33 13.57 -9.13
C PRO A 60 6.96 14.35 -7.96
N PRO A 61 8.25 14.11 -7.62
CA PRO A 61 9.28 13.41 -8.41
C PRO A 61 9.29 11.88 -8.30
N GLY A 62 8.33 11.28 -7.59
CA GLY A 62 8.30 9.87 -7.24
C GLY A 62 8.82 9.62 -5.83
N PHE A 63 8.97 8.34 -5.46
CA PHE A 63 9.55 7.95 -4.18
C PHE A 63 11.05 8.25 -4.13
N ILE A 64 11.51 8.85 -3.02
CA ILE A 64 12.93 9.11 -2.75
C ILE A 64 13.39 8.23 -1.58
N PRO A 65 14.30 7.25 -1.80
CA PRO A 65 14.84 6.42 -0.72
C PRO A 65 15.45 7.24 0.41
N GLY A 66 15.15 6.88 1.66
CA GLY A 66 15.60 7.59 2.87
C GLY A 66 14.90 8.91 3.16
N PHE A 67 13.95 9.32 2.32
CA PHE A 67 13.16 10.54 2.53
C PHE A 67 11.66 10.28 2.47
N GLY A 68 11.19 9.55 1.46
CA GLY A 68 9.77 9.28 1.21
C GLY A 68 9.22 10.10 0.04
N GLY A 69 7.97 10.53 0.16
CA GLY A 69 7.25 11.22 -0.91
C GLY A 69 5.76 11.37 -0.60
N GLN A 70 5.01 11.81 -1.60
CA GLN A 70 3.55 11.87 -1.58
C GLN A 70 3.01 11.01 -2.70
N GLY A 71 1.78 10.54 -2.56
CA GLY A 71 1.14 9.74 -3.59
C GLY A 71 -0.31 9.47 -3.31
N MET A 72 -0.87 8.57 -4.11
CA MET A 72 -2.25 8.15 -4.09
C MET A 72 -2.32 6.63 -3.90
N ILE A 73 -3.14 6.18 -2.95
CA ILE A 73 -3.58 4.78 -2.87
C ILE A 73 -4.75 4.61 -3.84
N ASN A 74 -4.64 3.68 -4.77
CA ASN A 74 -5.70 3.30 -5.69
C ASN A 74 -6.36 2.02 -5.19
N ASP A 75 -7.62 2.13 -4.77
CA ASP A 75 -8.44 1.01 -4.33
C ASP A 75 -9.24 0.41 -5.49
N ALA A 76 -9.66 -0.85 -5.35
CA ALA A 76 -10.57 -1.50 -6.30
C ALA A 76 -11.92 -0.76 -6.37
N ASN A 77 -12.38 -0.19 -5.26
CA ASN A 77 -13.50 0.73 -5.23
C ASN A 77 -13.01 2.17 -5.47
N PRO A 78 -13.35 2.82 -6.60
CA PRO A 78 -12.88 4.17 -6.92
C PRO A 78 -13.42 5.26 -6.00
N ALA A 79 -14.40 4.95 -5.13
CA ALA A 79 -14.85 5.85 -4.08
C ALA A 79 -13.98 5.79 -2.81
N LEU A 80 -13.04 4.83 -2.75
CA LEU A 80 -12.07 4.63 -1.67
C LEU A 80 -10.65 4.95 -2.15
N GLY A 81 -9.67 4.76 -1.27
CA GLY A 81 -8.30 5.21 -1.45
C GLY A 81 -8.15 6.69 -1.06
N GLY A 82 -7.06 7.30 -1.49
CA GLY A 82 -6.81 8.71 -1.20
C GLY A 82 -5.33 9.08 -1.20
N HIS A 83 -5.09 10.38 -1.12
CA HIS A 83 -3.74 10.92 -1.04
C HIS A 83 -3.11 10.63 0.33
N PHE A 84 -1.80 10.43 0.30
CA PHE A 84 -0.99 10.27 1.49
C PHE A 84 0.34 11.01 1.34
N SER A 85 0.98 11.27 2.48
CA SER A 85 2.40 11.61 2.55
C SER A 85 3.12 10.60 3.43
N ALA A 86 4.33 10.22 3.02
CA ALA A 86 5.19 9.30 3.75
C ALA A 86 6.57 9.93 3.95
N ARG A 87 7.07 9.89 5.18
CA ARG A 87 8.38 10.40 5.55
C ARG A 87 9.17 9.35 6.33
N TRP A 88 10.43 9.17 5.98
CA TRP A 88 11.33 8.34 6.78
C TRP A 88 11.82 9.11 8.00
N ASP A 89 11.63 8.54 9.20
CA ASP A 89 12.29 8.97 10.42
C ASP A 89 13.48 8.02 10.69
N PRO A 90 14.74 8.47 10.51
CA PRO A 90 15.91 7.61 10.66
C PRO A 90 16.23 7.21 12.11
N ALA A 91 15.63 7.87 13.11
CA ALA A 91 15.86 7.55 14.52
C ALA A 91 14.59 7.86 15.32
N PRO A 92 13.69 6.87 15.52
CA PRO A 92 13.99 5.45 15.73
C PRO A 92 13.99 4.50 14.52
N GLY A 93 13.78 4.95 13.27
CA GLY A 93 13.82 4.09 12.09
C GLY A 93 12.46 3.55 11.66
N PHE A 94 11.55 4.44 11.26
CA PHE A 94 10.20 4.08 10.83
C PHE A 94 9.66 5.03 9.75
N TRP A 95 8.57 4.65 9.10
CA TRP A 95 7.82 5.50 8.17
C TRP A 95 6.69 6.23 8.92
N ASP A 96 6.76 7.56 8.98
CA ASP A 96 5.65 8.41 9.38
C ASP A 96 4.73 8.62 8.17
N VAL A 97 3.51 8.11 8.23
CA VAL A 97 2.53 8.17 7.14
C VAL A 97 1.32 8.97 7.58
N GLN A 98 0.97 9.99 6.79
CA GLN A 98 -0.22 10.80 6.98
C GLN A 98 -1.18 10.58 5.82
N TYR A 99 -2.42 10.26 6.13
CA TYR A 99 -3.50 10.06 5.16
C TYR A 99 -4.35 11.33 5.09
N GLU A 100 -4.63 11.79 3.88
CA GLU A 100 -5.41 13.01 3.62
C GLU A 100 -6.91 12.71 3.41
N PHE A 101 -7.36 11.57 3.92
CA PHE A 101 -8.73 11.06 3.79
C PHE A 101 -9.20 10.39 5.08
N CYS A 102 -10.46 9.96 5.05
CA CYS A 102 -11.12 9.15 6.05
C CYS A 102 -11.37 7.77 5.47
#